data_AF-X1LUI6-F1
#
_entry.id   AF-X1LUI6-F1
#
_cell.length_a   1.000
_cell.length_b   1.000
_cell.length_c   1.000
_cell.angle_alpha   90.00
_cell.angle_beta   90.00
_cell.angle_gamma   90.00
#
_symmetry.space_group_name_H-M   'P 1'
#
loop_
_entity.id
_entity.type
_entity.pdbx_description
1 polymer ?
#
loop_
_entity_poly.entity_id
_entity_poly.type
_entity_poly.pdbx_seq_one_letter_code
_entity_poly.pdbx_strand_id
1 'polypeptide(L)'
;MAVANSVAGAMGITDGGQDAYINTTINGMGVYQSEFGFPTTRHESHYLQANLKLAEMGILQPIRLGGWIRATAEDVERAYSLVPSIKDLNLSISTSHQMITGKFQGTKSEENILMMAAEAIDAAKSHGTETIGVNAEDASRTDTDFLLRFASVAK
;
A
#
# COMPACT_ATOMS: atom_id res chain seq x y z
N MET A 1 -8.90 27.14 8.09
CA MET A 1 -7.57 27.32 8.72
C MET A 1 -6.65 26.10 8.47
N ALA A 2 -6.72 25.47 7.28
CA ALA A 2 -5.92 24.29 6.91
C ALA A 2 -4.72 24.64 5.97
N VAL A 3 -4.83 25.75 5.24
CA VAL A 3 -3.83 26.17 4.22
C VAL A 3 -2.50 26.61 4.83
N ALA A 4 -2.49 27.15 6.05
CA ALA A 4 -1.24 27.61 6.69
C ALA A 4 -0.42 26.45 7.29
N ASN A 5 -1.08 25.41 7.81
CA ASN A 5 -0.41 24.26 8.42
C ASN A 5 0.20 23.32 7.36
N SER A 6 -0.38 23.25 6.16
CA SER A 6 0.12 22.41 5.06
C SER A 6 1.40 22.96 4.42
N VAL A 7 1.54 24.29 4.31
CA VAL A 7 2.72 24.91 3.66
C VAL A 7 3.96 24.82 4.55
N ALA A 8 3.85 25.15 5.84
CA ALA A 8 4.99 25.07 6.76
C ALA A 8 5.50 23.63 6.94
N GLY A 9 4.59 22.64 6.98
CA GLY A 9 4.96 21.23 7.01
C GLY A 9 5.61 20.74 5.72
N ALA A 10 5.08 21.13 4.56
CA ALA A 10 5.68 20.82 3.27
C ALA A 10 7.09 21.43 3.13
N MET A 11 7.26 22.69 3.55
CA MET A 11 8.56 23.37 3.55
C MET A 11 9.56 22.67 4.48
N GLY A 12 9.18 22.34 5.71
CA GLY A 12 10.08 21.67 6.65
C GLY A 12 10.56 20.29 6.15
N ILE A 13 9.72 19.54 5.43
CA ILE A 13 10.11 18.25 4.84
C ILE A 13 11.00 18.42 3.62
N THR A 14 10.71 19.41 2.76
CA THR A 14 11.56 19.72 1.61
C THR A 14 12.92 20.25 2.03
N ASP A 15 12.99 21.06 3.10
CA ASP A 15 14.23 21.48 3.75
C ASP A 15 14.99 20.28 4.36
N GLY A 16 14.26 19.26 4.82
CA GLY A 16 14.80 17.96 5.26
C GLY A 16 15.22 17.01 4.13
N GLY A 17 15.13 17.45 2.87
CA GLY A 17 15.52 16.68 1.68
C GLY A 17 14.52 15.61 1.27
N GLN A 18 13.26 15.69 1.72
CA GLN A 18 12.19 14.77 1.33
C GLN A 18 11.05 15.53 0.62
N ASP A 19 10.38 14.92 -0.35
CA ASP A 19 9.21 15.53 -0.99
C ASP A 19 7.94 15.23 -0.16
N ALA A 20 7.03 16.20 -0.01
CA ALA A 20 5.65 15.96 0.45
C ALA A 20 4.67 16.93 -0.21
N TYR A 21 5.08 17.60 -1.29
CA TYR A 21 4.28 18.60 -1.96
C TYR A 21 2.98 18.00 -2.50
N ILE A 22 3.06 16.81 -3.07
CA ILE A 22 1.89 16.12 -3.64
C ILE A 22 0.89 15.78 -2.53
N ASN A 23 1.30 15.08 -1.48
CA ASN A 23 0.40 14.63 -0.41
C ASN A 23 -0.22 15.81 0.35
N THR A 24 0.54 16.89 0.60
CA THR A 24 -0.01 18.11 1.21
C THR A 24 -1.02 18.81 0.32
N THR A 25 -0.77 18.84 -1.00
CA THR A 25 -1.69 19.44 -1.98
C THR A 25 -3.00 18.66 -2.09
N ILE A 26 -2.93 17.34 -2.32
CA ILE A 26 -4.14 16.52 -2.47
C ILE A 26 -4.92 16.37 -1.16
N ASN A 27 -4.25 16.43 -0.01
CA ASN A 27 -4.91 16.54 1.29
C ASN A 27 -5.73 17.84 1.38
N GLY A 28 -5.16 18.97 0.94
CA GLY A 28 -5.87 20.25 0.86
C GLY A 28 -7.08 20.24 -0.08
N MET A 29 -7.09 19.34 -1.07
CA MET A 29 -8.22 19.11 -1.98
C MET A 29 -9.29 18.16 -1.40
N GLY A 30 -9.05 17.56 -0.24
CA GLY A 30 -9.98 16.63 0.40
C GLY A 30 -9.93 15.20 -0.15
N VAL A 31 -8.81 14.78 -0.76
CA VAL A 31 -8.62 13.38 -1.16
C VAL A 31 -8.64 12.48 0.08
N TYR A 32 -9.40 11.39 0.00
CA TYR A 32 -9.59 10.47 1.12
C TYR A 32 -8.35 9.65 1.47
N GLN A 33 -7.66 9.11 0.46
CA GLN A 33 -6.49 8.25 0.63
C GLN A 33 -5.48 8.48 -0.50
N SER A 34 -4.20 8.49 -0.13
CA SER A 34 -3.07 8.47 -1.06
C SER A 34 -2.38 7.11 -1.00
N GLU A 35 -2.21 6.47 -2.16
CA GLU A 35 -1.22 5.40 -2.31
C GLU A 35 0.15 6.05 -2.48
N PHE A 36 0.83 6.26 -1.36
CA PHE A 36 1.95 7.19 -1.28
C PHE A 36 3.31 6.56 -1.54
N GLY A 37 3.38 5.33 -2.07
CA GLY A 37 4.62 4.69 -2.53
C GLY A 37 4.72 3.22 -2.15
N PHE A 38 5.93 2.66 -2.31
CA PHE A 38 6.19 1.24 -2.13
C PHE A 38 7.04 1.01 -0.86
N PRO A 39 6.46 0.60 0.28
CA PRO A 39 7.22 0.44 1.53
C PRO A 39 8.26 -0.69 1.51
N THR A 40 8.47 -1.36 0.37
CA THR A 40 9.52 -2.37 0.16
C THR A 40 10.78 -1.82 -0.52
N THR A 41 10.75 -0.59 -1.06
CA THR A 41 11.91 0.06 -1.70
C THR A 41 12.72 0.88 -0.70
N ARG A 42 14.00 0.52 -0.54
CA ARG A 42 14.90 1.20 0.43
C ARG A 42 15.02 2.70 0.20
N HIS A 43 15.09 3.13 -1.06
CA HIS A 43 15.29 4.53 -1.42
C HIS A 43 14.03 5.40 -1.19
N GLU A 44 12.85 4.80 -1.03
CA GLU A 44 11.61 5.52 -0.71
C GLU A 44 11.35 5.58 0.80
N SER A 45 12.01 4.75 1.61
CA SER A 45 11.71 4.59 3.04
C SER A 45 11.69 5.90 3.83
N HIS A 46 12.66 6.80 3.60
CA HIS A 46 12.70 8.10 4.27
C HIS A 46 11.56 9.02 3.84
N TYR A 47 11.21 9.04 2.55
CA TYR A 47 10.07 9.79 2.04
C TYR A 47 8.75 9.31 2.66
N LEU A 48 8.57 7.98 2.75
CA LEU A 48 7.38 7.39 3.35
C LEU A 48 7.28 7.70 4.86
N GLN A 49 8.37 7.49 5.60
CA GLN A 49 8.39 7.80 7.03
C GLN A 49 8.16 9.29 7.31
N ALA A 50 8.69 10.18 6.48
CA ALA A 50 8.48 11.62 6.62
C ALA A 50 7.01 12.01 6.43
N ASN A 51 6.33 11.46 5.42
CA ASN A 51 4.89 11.68 5.23
C ASN A 51 4.05 11.13 6.41
N LEU A 52 4.39 9.95 6.93
CA LEU A 52 3.74 9.40 8.13
C LEU A 52 3.97 10.28 9.36
N LYS A 53 5.16 10.90 9.49
CA LYS A 53 5.45 11.83 10.58
C LYS A 53 4.59 13.10 10.48
N LEU A 54 4.36 13.64 9.28
CA LEU A 54 3.43 14.77 9.08
C LEU A 54 2.00 14.39 9.45
N ALA A 55 1.57 13.17 9.15
CA ALA A 55 0.24 12.68 9.54
C ALA A 55 0.11 12.59 11.07
N GLU A 56 1.14 12.07 11.75
CA GLU A 56 1.23 12.03 13.22
C GLU A 56 1.17 13.45 13.84
N MET A 57 1.82 14.43 13.19
CA MET A 57 1.78 15.84 13.60
C MET A 57 0.44 16.55 13.31
N GLY A 58 -0.51 15.86 12.66
CA GLY A 58 -1.81 16.44 12.28
C GLY A 58 -1.76 17.37 11.05
N ILE A 59 -0.64 17.39 10.31
CA ILE A 59 -0.48 18.21 9.09
C ILE A 59 -1.14 17.53 7.89
N LEU A 60 -0.90 16.21 7.73
CA LEU A 60 -1.57 15.39 6.72
C LEU A 60 -2.81 14.74 7.35
N GLN A 61 -3.85 15.53 7.51
CA GLN A 61 -5.19 15.09 7.90
C GLN A 61 -6.25 15.84 7.09
N PRO A 62 -7.38 15.19 6.71
CA PRO A 62 -7.81 13.84 7.13
C PRO A 62 -7.32 12.70 6.22
N ILE A 63 -6.42 12.96 5.26
CA ILE A 63 -5.98 11.94 4.29
C ILE A 63 -5.37 10.69 4.95
N ARG A 64 -5.69 9.51 4.42
CA ARG A 64 -5.03 8.24 4.76
C ARG A 64 -3.81 8.00 3.86
N LEU A 65 -2.75 7.42 4.41
CA LEU A 65 -1.50 7.15 3.69
C LEU A 65 -1.26 5.64 3.62
N GLY A 66 -1.57 5.05 2.46
CA GLY A 66 -1.46 3.61 2.21
C GLY A 66 -0.27 3.23 1.34
N GLY A 67 0.49 2.22 1.74
CA GLY A 67 1.59 1.69 0.94
C GLY A 67 1.11 0.58 0.01
N TRP A 68 1.59 0.57 -1.23
CA TRP A 68 1.31 -0.53 -2.17
C TRP A 68 2.41 -1.58 -2.09
N ILE A 69 2.04 -2.86 -1.99
CA ILE A 69 3.02 -3.97 -2.02
C ILE A 69 2.47 -5.17 -2.80
N ARG A 70 3.38 -6.08 -3.19
CA ARG A 70 2.97 -7.39 -3.70
C ARG A 70 2.32 -8.18 -2.55
N ALA A 71 1.30 -8.97 -2.86
CA ALA A 71 0.66 -9.83 -1.86
C ALA A 71 1.51 -11.08 -1.58
N THR A 72 2.66 -10.88 -0.92
CA THR A 72 3.49 -11.95 -0.36
C THR A 72 3.81 -11.62 1.09
N ALA A 73 3.89 -12.63 1.96
CA ALA A 73 4.29 -12.42 3.36
C ALA A 73 5.68 -11.76 3.46
N GLU A 74 6.62 -12.12 2.58
CA GLU A 74 7.95 -11.52 2.53
C GLU A 74 7.90 -9.99 2.31
N ASP A 75 7.05 -9.51 1.39
CA ASP A 75 6.93 -8.08 1.13
C ASP A 75 6.25 -7.35 2.28
N VAL A 76 5.33 -8.00 2.99
CA VAL A 76 4.73 -7.45 4.21
C VAL A 76 5.78 -7.27 5.30
N GLU A 77 6.57 -8.31 5.60
CA GLU A 77 7.65 -8.23 6.59
C GLU A 77 8.66 -7.16 6.22
N ARG A 78 9.00 -7.07 4.93
CA ARG A 78 9.90 -6.05 4.42
C ARG A 78 9.32 -4.65 4.55
N ALA A 79 8.03 -4.47 4.29
CA ALA A 79 7.34 -3.19 4.44
C ALA A 79 7.45 -2.69 5.89
N TYR A 80 7.13 -3.54 6.86
CA TYR A 80 7.24 -3.20 8.28
C TYR A 80 8.69 -3.04 8.77
N SER A 81 9.65 -3.71 8.13
CA SER A 81 11.07 -3.48 8.42
C SER A 81 11.57 -2.11 7.95
N LEU A 82 11.09 -1.59 6.81
CA LEU A 82 11.57 -0.33 6.22
C LEU A 82 10.72 0.88 6.63
N VAL A 83 9.43 0.68 6.88
CA VAL A 83 8.46 1.73 7.25
C VAL A 83 7.61 1.22 8.42
N PRO A 84 8.17 1.10 9.64
CA PRO A 84 7.50 0.44 10.77
C PRO A 84 6.20 1.09 11.24
N SER A 85 6.01 2.38 10.93
CA SER A 85 4.83 3.15 11.34
C SER A 85 3.69 3.15 10.32
N ILE A 86 3.80 2.38 9.23
CA ILE A 86 2.74 2.28 8.23
C ILE A 86 1.50 1.58 8.81
N LYS A 87 0.32 2.08 8.48
CA LYS A 87 -0.96 1.61 9.04
C LYS A 87 -1.91 1.04 8.01
N ASP A 88 -1.77 1.47 6.76
CA ASP A 88 -2.62 1.12 5.65
C ASP A 88 -1.75 0.48 4.55
N LEU A 89 -2.14 -0.72 4.10
CA LEU A 89 -1.46 -1.46 3.04
C LEU A 89 -2.46 -1.88 1.96
N ASN A 90 -2.04 -1.75 0.70
CA ASN A 90 -2.74 -2.30 -0.45
C ASN A 90 -1.90 -3.44 -1.04
N LEU A 91 -2.39 -4.66 -0.85
CA LEU A 91 -1.76 -5.90 -1.30
C LEU A 91 -2.25 -6.24 -2.70
N SER A 92 -1.36 -6.44 -3.66
CA SER A 92 -1.73 -6.73 -5.05
C SER A 92 -1.09 -8.02 -5.56
N ILE A 93 -1.88 -8.86 -6.23
CA ILE A 93 -1.38 -10.05 -6.93
C ILE A 93 -2.19 -10.30 -8.19
N SER A 94 -1.55 -10.84 -9.22
CA SER A 94 -2.18 -11.11 -10.51
C SER A 94 -3.15 -12.28 -10.43
N THR A 95 -4.34 -12.08 -10.99
CA THR A 95 -5.41 -13.10 -10.98
C THR A 95 -5.75 -13.66 -12.36
N SER A 96 -5.39 -12.98 -13.46
CA SER A 96 -5.70 -13.53 -14.79
C SER A 96 -4.78 -14.70 -15.15
N HIS A 97 -5.32 -15.68 -15.87
CA HIS A 97 -4.55 -16.87 -16.29
C HIS A 97 -3.28 -16.50 -17.07
N GLN A 98 -3.37 -15.50 -17.96
CA GLN A 98 -2.23 -15.01 -18.74
C GLN A 98 -1.13 -14.44 -17.83
N MET A 99 -1.51 -13.63 -16.83
CA MET A 99 -0.57 -13.00 -15.92
C MET A 99 0.03 -14.01 -14.95
N ILE A 100 -0.77 -14.93 -14.40
CA ILE A 100 -0.29 -16.00 -13.52
C ILE A 100 0.74 -16.85 -14.29
N THR A 101 0.38 -17.31 -15.48
CA THR A 101 1.27 -18.13 -16.30
C THR A 101 2.54 -17.37 -16.70
N GLY A 102 2.41 -16.11 -17.13
CA GLY A 102 3.54 -15.30 -17.58
C GLY A 102 4.50 -14.88 -16.46
N LYS A 103 3.98 -14.35 -15.35
CA LYS A 103 4.80 -13.86 -14.23
C LYS A 103 5.45 -14.99 -13.45
N PHE A 104 4.73 -16.10 -13.28
CA PHE A 104 5.21 -17.24 -12.51
C PHE A 104 5.71 -18.38 -13.39
N GLN A 105 5.85 -18.16 -14.71
CA GLN A 105 6.38 -19.13 -15.68
C GLN A 105 5.69 -20.51 -15.58
N GLY A 106 4.38 -20.51 -15.35
CA GLY A 106 3.57 -21.73 -15.19
C GLY A 106 3.78 -22.50 -13.88
N THR A 107 4.54 -21.96 -12.92
CA THR A 107 4.83 -22.64 -11.64
C THR A 107 3.78 -22.42 -10.55
N LYS A 108 2.81 -21.53 -10.78
CA LYS A 108 1.76 -21.19 -9.81
C LYS A 108 0.38 -21.46 -10.40
N SER A 109 -0.46 -22.11 -9.61
CA SER A 109 -1.90 -22.30 -9.84
C SER A 109 -2.71 -21.19 -9.19
N GLU A 110 -4.00 -21.11 -9.52
CA GLU A 110 -4.98 -20.27 -8.83
C GLU A 110 -4.97 -20.51 -7.31
N GLU A 111 -4.91 -21.77 -6.87
CA GLU A 111 -4.82 -22.14 -5.46
C GLU A 111 -3.57 -21.57 -4.80
N ASN A 112 -2.44 -21.54 -5.51
CA ASN A 112 -1.23 -20.91 -4.99
C ASN A 112 -1.40 -19.40 -4.85
N ILE A 113 -2.09 -18.73 -5.78
CA ILE A 113 -2.37 -17.30 -5.69
C ILE A 113 -3.27 -16.98 -4.50
N LEU A 114 -4.32 -17.79 -4.27
CA LEU A 114 -5.20 -17.64 -3.09
C LEU A 114 -4.41 -17.79 -1.79
N MET A 115 -3.56 -18.82 -1.71
CA MET A 115 -2.73 -19.09 -0.53
C MET A 115 -1.74 -17.95 -0.27
N MET A 116 -1.04 -17.46 -1.30
CA MET A 116 -0.11 -16.34 -1.16
C MET A 116 -0.81 -15.06 -0.68
N ALA A 117 -2.00 -14.77 -1.22
CA ALA A 117 -2.79 -13.62 -0.78
C ALA A 117 -3.24 -13.77 0.69
N ALA A 118 -3.72 -14.96 1.09
CA ALA A 118 -4.11 -15.25 2.47
C ALA A 118 -2.94 -15.08 3.43
N GLU A 119 -1.78 -15.66 3.12
CA GLU A 119 -0.56 -15.54 3.93
C GLU A 119 -0.10 -14.08 4.07
N ALA A 120 -0.19 -13.28 3.00
CA ALA A 120 0.15 -11.86 3.06
C ALA A 120 -0.85 -11.07 3.93
N ILE A 121 -2.15 -11.38 3.85
CA ILE A 121 -3.17 -10.76 4.69
C ILE A 121 -2.93 -11.11 6.17
N ASP A 122 -2.65 -12.37 6.48
CA ASP A 122 -2.39 -12.82 7.85
C ASP A 122 -1.13 -12.18 8.43
N ALA A 123 -0.05 -12.10 7.63
CA ALA A 123 1.16 -11.38 8.01
C ALA A 123 0.84 -9.90 8.32
N ALA A 124 0.09 -9.22 7.45
CA ALA A 124 -0.26 -7.82 7.63
C ALA A 124 -1.12 -7.61 8.89
N LYS A 125 -2.09 -8.49 9.14
CA LYS A 125 -2.89 -8.50 10.38
C LYS A 125 -2.00 -8.69 11.63
N SER A 126 -0.99 -9.54 11.57
CA SER A 126 -0.08 -9.81 12.70
C SER A 126 0.76 -8.60 13.12
N HIS A 127 1.08 -7.71 12.18
CA HIS A 127 1.73 -6.42 12.45
C HIS A 127 0.77 -5.31 12.91
N GLY A 128 -0.53 -5.59 12.98
CA GLY A 128 -1.54 -4.61 13.41
C GLY A 128 -1.92 -3.61 12.33
N THR A 129 -1.82 -3.98 11.04
CA THR A 129 -2.31 -3.15 9.92
C THR A 129 -3.79 -2.80 10.14
N GLU A 130 -4.12 -1.51 10.13
CA GLU A 130 -5.48 -1.00 10.35
C GLU A 130 -6.32 -1.15 9.05
N THR A 131 -5.73 -0.70 7.95
CA THR A 131 -6.16 -0.77 6.53
C THR A 131 -5.60 -1.92 5.68
N ILE A 132 -6.33 -2.97 5.29
CA ILE A 132 -5.83 -3.91 4.27
C ILE A 132 -6.72 -3.86 3.02
N GLY A 133 -6.22 -3.26 1.95
CA GLY A 133 -6.77 -3.41 0.60
C GLY A 133 -6.21 -4.65 -0.07
N VAL A 134 -7.04 -5.37 -0.82
CA VAL A 134 -6.62 -6.57 -1.58
C VAL A 134 -7.03 -6.40 -3.03
N ASN A 135 -6.04 -6.29 -3.91
CA ASN A 135 -6.20 -5.93 -5.31
C ASN A 135 -5.97 -7.17 -6.20
N ALA A 136 -6.99 -7.52 -6.96
CA ALA A 136 -6.91 -8.49 -8.06
C ALA A 136 -6.31 -7.79 -9.29
N GLU A 137 -5.01 -7.90 -9.47
CA GLU A 137 -4.35 -7.32 -10.64
C GLU A 137 -4.80 -8.08 -11.90
N ASP A 138 -5.22 -7.31 -12.90
CA ASP A 138 -5.79 -7.81 -14.14
C ASP A 138 -7.17 -8.50 -14.00
N ALA A 139 -7.96 -8.05 -13.02
CA ALA A 139 -9.30 -8.59 -12.76
C ALA A 139 -10.22 -8.61 -13.98
N SER A 140 -10.19 -7.58 -14.85
CA SER A 140 -11.08 -7.52 -16.02
C SER A 140 -10.85 -8.63 -17.06
N ARG A 141 -9.76 -9.39 -16.93
CA ARG A 141 -9.44 -10.56 -17.77
C ARG A 141 -9.37 -11.87 -16.97
N THR A 142 -9.82 -11.84 -15.72
CA THR A 142 -9.83 -13.00 -14.83
C THR A 142 -11.18 -13.72 -14.93
N ASP A 143 -11.16 -15.05 -14.84
CA ASP A 143 -12.37 -15.83 -14.72
C ASP A 143 -13.22 -15.38 -13.51
N THR A 144 -14.53 -15.29 -13.69
CA THR A 144 -15.41 -14.72 -12.66
C THR A 144 -15.49 -15.62 -11.42
N ASP A 145 -15.49 -16.95 -11.59
CA ASP A 145 -15.52 -17.88 -10.46
C ASP A 145 -14.22 -17.77 -9.66
N PHE A 146 -13.09 -17.62 -10.34
CA PHE A 146 -11.82 -17.37 -9.67
C PHE A 146 -11.80 -16.03 -8.92
N LEU A 147 -12.33 -14.95 -9.50
CA LEU A 147 -12.44 -13.66 -8.80
C LEU A 147 -13.30 -13.74 -7.54
N LEU A 148 -14.41 -14.48 -7.56
CA LEU A 148 -15.27 -14.66 -6.40
C LEU A 148 -14.55 -15.43 -5.27
N ARG A 149 -13.76 -16.45 -5.64
CA ARG A 149 -12.89 -17.17 -4.69
C ARG A 149 -11.82 -16.24 -4.12
N PHE A 150 -11.15 -15.45 -4.96
CA PHE A 150 -10.15 -14.48 -4.55
C PHE A 150 -10.71 -13.42 -3.60
N ALA A 151 -11.85 -12.81 -3.94
CA ALA A 151 -12.53 -11.85 -3.08
C ALA A 151 -12.95 -12.44 -1.72
N SER A 152 -13.19 -13.76 -1.66
CA SER A 152 -13.52 -14.45 -0.41
C SER A 152 -12.32 -14.65 0.52
N VAL A 153 -11.08 -14.58 0.01
CA VAL A 153 -9.86 -14.61 0.83
C VAL A 153 -9.69 -13.32 1.64
N ALA A 154 -10.18 -12.19 1.12
CA ALA A 154 -10.07 -10.88 1.76
C ALA A 154 -11.11 -10.61 2.87
N LYS A 155 -11.97 -11.59 3.19
CA LYS A 155 -13.03 -11.46 4.22
C LYS A 155 -12.51 -11.60 5.65
#